data_AF-A0AAU9D415-F1
#
_entry.id   AF-A0AAU9D415-F1
#
_cell.length_a   1.000
_cell.length_b   1.000
_cell.length_c   1.000
_cell.angle_alpha   90.00
_cell.angle_beta   90.00
_cell.angle_gamma   90.00
#
_symmetry.space_group_name_H-M   'P 1'
#
loop_
_entity.id
_entity.type
_entity.pdbx_description
1 polymer ?
#
loop_
_entity_poly.entity_id
_entity_poly.type
_entity_poly.pdbx_seq_one_letter_code
_entity_poly.pdbx_strand_id
1 'polypeptide(L)'
;MVLNNHIMAIGLSQRTSAAAIEDISKSLFAAGQYDTVIAVKIPHNHAMMHLDTVFTMINYDQFTIHPGILDSNGKIDTWTLTPGKSDDQIQIRHEDDLQKVLKLELELSELDLIPTGNGDPIVAGREQWNDGSNTLAIAPGIVVTYDRNYVSNELLREHGLKVLEIKSGELSRGRGGPRCMSCPIVREDIC
;
A
#
# COMPACT_ATOMS: atom_id res chain seq x y z
N MET A 1 1.42 -5.89 -4.05
CA MET A 1 2.41 -5.47 -3.02
C MET A 1 2.65 -6.67 -2.15
N VAL A 2 3.89 -7.17 -2.10
CA VAL A 2 4.28 -8.25 -1.19
C VAL A 2 4.39 -7.64 0.20
N LEU A 3 3.59 -8.10 1.17
CA LEU A 3 3.60 -7.60 2.55
C LEU A 3 4.56 -8.42 3.42
N ASN A 4 4.55 -9.74 3.24
CA ASN A 4 5.50 -10.68 3.82
C ASN A 4 5.58 -11.94 2.93
N ASN A 5 6.19 -13.01 3.46
CA ASN A 5 6.43 -14.26 2.72
C ASN A 5 5.16 -15.09 2.45
N HIS A 6 4.00 -14.69 2.98
CA HIS A 6 2.74 -15.45 2.88
C HIS A 6 1.57 -14.60 2.35
N ILE A 7 1.68 -13.26 2.44
CA ILE A 7 0.59 -12.31 2.22
C ILE A 7 0.94 -11.30 1.13
N MET A 8 0.04 -11.15 0.16
CA MET A 8 0.12 -10.14 -0.89
C MET A 8 -1.11 -9.22 -0.87
N ALA A 9 -0.91 -7.90 -0.90
CA ALA A 9 -1.99 -6.93 -1.13
C ALA A 9 -2.09 -6.50 -2.60
N ILE A 10 -3.27 -6.51 -3.19
CA ILE A 10 -3.51 -6.10 -4.59
C ILE A 10 -4.62 -5.06 -4.64
N GLY A 11 -4.43 -3.99 -5.41
CA GLY A 11 -5.47 -2.97 -5.58
C GLY A 11 -6.52 -3.40 -6.59
N LEU A 12 -7.78 -3.45 -6.19
CA LEU A 12 -8.92 -3.54 -7.11
C LEU A 12 -9.24 -2.12 -7.62
N SER A 13 -8.98 -1.86 -8.90
CA SER A 13 -8.99 -0.51 -9.48
C SER A 13 -9.43 -0.51 -10.94
N GLN A 14 -9.41 0.67 -11.59
CA GLN A 14 -9.61 0.78 -13.05
C GLN A 14 -8.54 0.06 -13.87
N ARG A 15 -7.39 -0.26 -13.28
CA ARG A 15 -6.23 -0.86 -13.95
C ARG A 15 -6.06 -2.34 -13.65
N THR A 16 -6.75 -2.85 -12.63
CA THR A 16 -6.66 -4.25 -12.18
C THR A 16 -8.05 -4.75 -11.81
N SER A 17 -8.56 -5.72 -12.56
CA SER A 17 -9.90 -6.28 -12.40
C SER A 17 -9.95 -7.37 -11.32
N ALA A 18 -11.14 -7.62 -10.76
CA ALA A 18 -11.36 -8.71 -9.80
C ALA A 18 -10.98 -10.08 -10.38
N ALA A 19 -11.34 -10.35 -11.63
CA ALA A 19 -10.98 -11.59 -12.31
C ALA A 19 -9.45 -11.81 -12.37
N ALA A 20 -8.68 -10.76 -12.66
CA ALA A 20 -7.22 -10.86 -12.66
C ALA A 20 -6.66 -11.12 -11.26
N ILE A 21 -7.26 -10.53 -10.21
CA ILE A 21 -6.89 -10.81 -8.82
C ILE A 21 -7.16 -12.26 -8.46
N GLU A 22 -8.31 -12.81 -8.85
CA GLU A 22 -8.65 -14.22 -8.63
C GLU A 22 -7.66 -15.15 -9.34
N ASP A 23 -7.39 -14.92 -10.63
CA ASP A 23 -6.44 -15.73 -11.42
C ASP A 23 -5.03 -15.71 -10.83
N ILE A 24 -4.55 -14.53 -10.40
CA ILE A 24 -3.27 -14.38 -9.70
C ILE A 24 -3.29 -15.15 -8.38
N SER A 25 -4.35 -15.02 -7.59
CA SER A 25 -4.47 -15.68 -6.29
C SER A 25 -4.40 -17.20 -6.43
N LYS A 26 -5.15 -17.78 -7.38
CA LYS A 26 -5.08 -19.23 -7.67
C LYS A 26 -3.68 -19.68 -8.02
N SER A 27 -3.01 -18.92 -8.88
CA SER A 27 -1.64 -19.22 -9.32
C SER A 27 -0.64 -19.16 -8.16
N LEU A 28 -0.75 -18.16 -7.28
CA LEU A 28 0.10 -18.02 -6.10
C LEU A 28 -0.12 -19.14 -5.08
N PHE A 29 -1.38 -19.52 -4.85
CA PHE A 29 -1.76 -20.59 -3.92
C PHE A 29 -1.29 -21.96 -4.43
N ALA A 30 -1.49 -22.25 -5.72
CA ALA A 30 -1.02 -23.50 -6.33
C ALA A 30 0.51 -23.62 -6.31
N ALA A 31 1.23 -22.51 -6.39
CA ALA A 31 2.69 -22.49 -6.26
C ALA A 31 3.17 -22.68 -4.80
N GLY A 32 2.28 -22.60 -3.81
CA GLY A 32 2.59 -22.72 -2.39
C GLY A 32 3.47 -21.60 -1.83
N GLN A 33 3.57 -20.47 -2.55
CA GLN A 33 4.40 -19.33 -2.14
C GLN A 33 3.66 -18.35 -1.26
N TYR A 34 2.35 -18.21 -1.44
CA TYR A 34 1.48 -17.35 -0.65
C TYR A 34 0.24 -18.15 -0.28
N ASP A 35 -0.39 -17.81 0.84
CA ASP A 35 -1.65 -18.40 1.29
C ASP A 35 -2.75 -17.35 1.47
N THR A 36 -2.42 -16.06 1.33
CA THR A 36 -3.36 -14.97 1.55
C THR A 36 -3.15 -13.84 0.54
N VAL A 37 -4.24 -13.42 -0.10
CA VAL A 37 -4.27 -12.22 -0.94
C VAL A 37 -5.31 -11.24 -0.41
N ILE A 38 -4.91 -10.00 -0.13
CA ILE A 38 -5.79 -8.92 0.31
C ILE A 38 -6.08 -8.01 -0.87
N ALA A 39 -7.28 -8.09 -1.43
CA ALA A 39 -7.75 -7.15 -2.44
C ALA A 39 -8.29 -5.88 -1.78
N VAL A 40 -7.72 -4.72 -2.09
CA VAL A 40 -8.12 -3.42 -1.52
C VAL A 40 -8.83 -2.60 -2.59
N LYS A 41 -10.07 -2.18 -2.34
CA LYS A 41 -10.83 -1.32 -3.27
C LYS A 41 -10.22 0.06 -3.33
N ILE A 42 -9.96 0.53 -4.55
CA ILE A 42 -9.51 1.90 -4.79
C ILE A 42 -10.68 2.67 -5.41
N PRO A 43 -11.09 3.81 -4.83
CA PRO A 43 -12.12 4.66 -5.41
C PRO A 43 -11.77 5.07 -6.84
N HIS A 44 -12.77 5.19 -7.70
CA HIS A 44 -12.57 5.65 -9.06
C HIS A 44 -12.18 7.14 -9.06
N ASN A 45 -10.88 7.41 -9.18
CA ASN A 45 -10.35 8.76 -9.28
C ASN A 45 -9.11 8.79 -10.18
N HIS A 46 -9.02 9.78 -11.07
CA HIS A 46 -7.85 9.98 -11.95
C HIS A 46 -6.55 10.26 -11.17
N ALA A 47 -6.64 10.69 -9.91
CA ALA A 47 -5.50 10.91 -9.02
C ALA A 47 -5.03 9.64 -8.28
N MET A 48 -5.78 8.53 -8.34
CA MET A 48 -5.54 7.31 -7.56
C MET A 48 -5.66 6.09 -8.47
N MET A 49 -4.59 5.78 -9.20
CA MET A 49 -4.63 4.76 -10.25
C MET A 49 -4.27 3.36 -9.76
N HIS A 50 -3.38 3.26 -8.76
CA HIS A 50 -2.82 2.01 -8.26
C HIS A 50 -2.71 2.05 -6.73
N LEU A 51 -2.66 0.88 -6.08
CA LEU A 51 -2.66 0.78 -4.61
C LEU A 51 -1.50 1.55 -3.98
N ASP A 52 -0.33 1.47 -4.58
CA ASP A 52 0.89 2.11 -4.09
C ASP A 52 0.92 3.64 -4.21
N THR A 53 -0.02 4.23 -4.95
CA THR A 53 -0.17 5.69 -4.98
C THR A 53 -0.91 6.21 -3.74
N VAL A 54 -1.64 5.35 -3.03
CA VAL A 54 -2.54 5.73 -1.92
C VAL A 54 -2.26 4.95 -0.63
N PHE A 55 -1.49 3.87 -0.70
CA PHE A 55 -1.22 2.99 0.43
C PHE A 55 0.11 2.27 0.21
N THR A 56 1.06 2.38 1.15
CA THR A 56 2.39 1.74 1.04
C THR A 56 2.93 1.29 2.40
N MET A 57 3.43 0.06 2.48
CA MET A 57 4.16 -0.46 3.65
C MET A 57 5.56 0.15 3.72
N ILE A 58 5.91 0.77 4.85
CA ILE A 58 7.17 1.50 5.04
C ILE A 58 8.01 1.00 6.22
N ASN A 59 7.40 0.24 7.12
CA ASN A 59 8.03 -0.50 8.21
C ASN A 59 7.22 -1.77 8.51
N TYR A 60 7.60 -2.53 9.54
CA TYR A 60 6.90 -3.76 9.94
C TYR A 60 5.41 -3.52 10.25
N ASP A 61 5.10 -2.44 10.95
CA ASP A 61 3.76 -2.09 11.45
C ASP A 61 3.29 -0.69 11.00
N GLN A 62 4.04 -0.04 10.11
CA GLN A 62 3.77 1.33 9.66
C GLN A 62 3.51 1.39 8.15
N PHE A 63 2.46 2.13 7.79
CA PHE A 63 2.04 2.32 6.40
C PHE A 63 1.74 3.80 6.14
N THR A 64 2.13 4.31 4.96
CA THR A 64 1.61 5.60 4.48
C THR A 64 0.25 5.39 3.84
N ILE A 65 -0.72 6.24 4.16
CA ILE A 65 -2.06 6.23 3.55
C ILE A 65 -2.45 7.61 3.05
N HIS A 66 -3.12 7.66 1.90
CA HIS A 66 -3.77 8.88 1.43
C HIS A 66 -5.22 8.93 1.96
N PRO A 67 -5.65 9.98 2.68
CA PRO A 67 -6.99 10.04 3.26
C PRO A 67 -8.14 9.86 2.26
N GLY A 68 -7.95 10.24 1.00
CA GLY A 68 -8.98 10.12 -0.04
C GLY A 68 -9.26 8.70 -0.54
N ILE A 69 -8.54 7.68 -0.09
CA ILE A 69 -8.93 6.27 -0.32
C ILE A 69 -10.08 5.83 0.61
N LEU A 70 -10.22 6.49 1.76
CA LEU A 70 -11.26 6.21 2.74
C LEU A 70 -12.60 6.79 2.27
N ASP A 71 -13.70 6.10 2.56
CA ASP A 71 -15.05 6.62 2.34
C ASP A 71 -15.43 7.70 3.38
N SER A 72 -16.67 8.20 3.31
CA SER A 72 -17.16 9.23 4.25
C SER A 72 -17.18 8.79 5.72
N ASN A 73 -17.09 7.49 5.99
CA ASN A 73 -17.05 6.89 7.32
C ASN A 73 -15.65 6.43 7.71
N GLY A 74 -14.61 6.74 6.91
CA GLY A 74 -13.25 6.28 7.17
C GLY A 74 -13.00 4.81 6.80
N LYS A 75 -13.85 4.21 5.96
CA LYS A 75 -13.84 2.78 5.64
C LYS A 75 -13.34 2.50 4.22
N ILE A 76 -12.83 1.29 3.99
CA ILE A 76 -12.36 0.80 2.69
C ILE A 76 -12.80 -0.65 2.54
N ASP A 77 -13.52 -0.94 1.44
CA ASP A 77 -13.84 -2.32 1.09
C ASP A 77 -12.56 -3.11 0.81
N THR A 78 -12.45 -4.26 1.47
CA THR A 78 -11.36 -5.21 1.31
C THR A 78 -11.92 -6.63 1.17
N TRP A 79 -11.23 -7.45 0.40
CA TRP A 79 -11.52 -8.87 0.27
C TRP A 79 -10.27 -9.68 0.56
N THR A 80 -10.31 -10.51 1.59
CA THR A 80 -9.27 -11.49 1.89
C THR A 80 -9.57 -12.78 1.13
N LEU A 81 -8.69 -13.18 0.23
CA LEU A 81 -8.74 -14.42 -0.54
C LEU A 81 -7.77 -15.42 0.10
N THR A 82 -8.22 -16.64 0.35
CA THR A 82 -7.42 -17.75 0.89
C THR A 82 -7.73 -19.06 0.15
N PRO A 83 -6.85 -20.08 0.20
CA PRO A 83 -7.10 -21.39 -0.38
C PRO A 83 -8.41 -22.04 0.12
N GLY A 84 -9.15 -22.63 -0.81
CA GLY A 84 -10.32 -23.47 -0.54
C GLY A 84 -9.96 -24.90 -0.12
N LYS A 85 -10.98 -25.75 -0.01
CA LYS A 85 -10.81 -27.17 0.32
C LYS A 85 -10.21 -28.01 -0.82
N SER A 86 -10.19 -27.47 -2.02
CA SER A 86 -9.65 -28.11 -3.23
C SER A 86 -8.77 -27.11 -3.97
N ASP A 87 -7.78 -27.60 -4.73
CA ASP A 87 -6.72 -26.80 -5.35
C ASP A 87 -7.18 -25.64 -6.25
N ASP A 88 -8.41 -25.68 -6.79
CA ASP A 88 -8.96 -24.62 -7.66
C ASP A 88 -10.06 -23.76 -7.00
N GLN A 89 -10.30 -23.96 -5.70
CA GLN A 89 -11.25 -23.16 -4.93
C GLN A 89 -10.54 -22.06 -4.15
N ILE A 90 -11.16 -20.89 -4.11
CA ILE A 90 -10.76 -19.76 -3.26
C ILE A 90 -11.91 -19.47 -2.30
N GLN A 91 -11.56 -19.20 -1.04
CA GLN A 91 -12.46 -18.61 -0.06
C GLN A 91 -12.27 -17.10 -0.05
N ILE A 92 -13.36 -16.35 -0.04
CA ILE A 92 -13.34 -14.89 -0.05
C ILE A 92 -14.09 -14.37 1.18
N ARG A 93 -13.43 -13.55 1.98
CA ARG A 93 -14.02 -12.83 3.12
C ARG A 93 -14.02 -11.34 2.83
N HIS A 94 -15.18 -10.71 2.83
CA HIS A 94 -15.32 -9.25 2.69
C HIS A 94 -15.30 -8.58 4.06
N GLU A 95 -14.58 -7.46 4.16
CA GLU A 95 -14.49 -6.59 5.34
C GLU A 95 -14.38 -5.12 4.86
N ASP A 96 -14.83 -4.16 5.67
CA ASP A 96 -14.80 -2.72 5.32
C ASP A 96 -13.79 -1.90 6.15
N ASP A 97 -12.98 -2.58 6.96
CA ASP A 97 -11.96 -1.99 7.83
C ASP A 97 -10.57 -2.56 7.47
N LEU A 98 -9.84 -1.81 6.64
CA LEU A 98 -8.50 -2.19 6.21
C LEU A 98 -7.53 -2.33 7.39
N GLN A 99 -7.64 -1.49 8.42
CA GLN A 99 -6.73 -1.55 9.57
C GLN A 99 -6.95 -2.83 10.37
N LYS A 100 -8.22 -3.21 10.60
CA LYS A 100 -8.58 -4.48 11.24
C LYS A 100 -8.07 -5.67 10.44
N VAL A 101 -8.25 -5.67 9.12
CA VAL A 101 -7.76 -6.75 8.25
C VAL A 101 -6.24 -6.87 8.32
N LEU A 102 -5.51 -5.77 8.19
CA LEU A 102 -4.05 -5.78 8.25
C LEU A 102 -3.54 -6.25 9.62
N LYS A 103 -4.13 -5.78 10.73
CA LYS A 103 -3.76 -6.24 12.07
C LYS A 103 -3.97 -7.74 12.24
N LEU A 104 -5.09 -8.27 11.73
CA LEU A 104 -5.40 -9.70 11.79
C LEU A 104 -4.43 -10.53 10.96
N GLU A 105 -4.28 -10.20 9.68
CA GLU A 105 -3.51 -11.02 8.73
C GLU A 105 -2.00 -10.89 8.96
N LEU A 106 -1.49 -9.72 9.35
CA LEU A 106 -0.07 -9.52 9.66
C LEU A 106 0.29 -9.86 11.12
N GLU A 107 -0.67 -10.34 11.91
CA GLU A 107 -0.50 -10.68 13.34
C GLU A 107 0.02 -9.51 14.18
N LEU A 108 -0.40 -8.29 13.86
CA LEU A 108 0.05 -7.07 14.52
C LEU A 108 -0.87 -6.67 15.67
N SER A 109 -0.31 -6.45 16.85
CA SER A 109 -1.05 -5.90 18.00
C SER A 109 -1.50 -4.47 17.74
N GLU A 110 -0.70 -3.68 17.03
CA GLU A 110 -0.99 -2.32 16.62
C GLU A 110 -0.52 -2.05 15.19
N LEU A 111 -1.17 -1.09 14.54
CA LEU A 111 -0.84 -0.68 13.18
C LEU A 111 -0.91 0.85 13.10
N ASP A 112 0.15 1.44 12.58
CA ASP A 112 0.30 2.88 12.43
C ASP A 112 0.05 3.28 10.96
N LEU A 113 -1.10 3.93 10.72
CA LEU A 113 -1.46 4.48 9.43
C LEU A 113 -1.11 5.96 9.38
N ILE A 114 -0.02 6.30 8.72
CA ILE A 114 0.53 7.65 8.64
C ILE A 114 -0.12 8.40 7.46
N PRO A 115 -0.97 9.42 7.69
CA PRO A 115 -1.68 10.09 6.62
C PRO A 115 -0.77 11.06 5.85
N THR A 116 -0.84 11.01 4.52
CA THR A 116 -0.19 12.00 3.65
C THR A 116 -0.68 13.40 3.96
N GLY A 117 0.24 14.36 4.04
CA GLY A 117 -0.06 15.76 4.36
C GLY A 117 -0.58 15.97 5.78
N ASN A 118 -0.31 15.04 6.70
CA ASN A 118 -0.80 15.06 8.08
C ASN A 118 -2.34 15.15 8.18
N GLY A 119 -3.04 14.56 7.20
CA GLY A 119 -4.50 14.56 7.14
C GLY A 119 -5.14 15.90 6.78
N ASP A 120 -4.37 16.98 6.60
CA ASP A 120 -4.91 18.26 6.15
C ASP A 120 -5.41 18.12 4.70
N PRO A 121 -6.69 18.41 4.39
CA PRO A 121 -7.25 18.15 3.06
C PRO A 121 -6.55 18.91 1.92
N ILE A 122 -6.02 20.10 2.19
CA ILE A 122 -5.34 20.94 1.18
C ILE A 122 -3.93 20.41 0.94
N VAL A 123 -3.19 20.16 2.03
CA VAL A 123 -1.82 19.63 1.94
C VAL A 123 -1.83 18.21 1.41
N ALA A 124 -2.71 17.35 1.91
CA ALA A 124 -2.85 15.96 1.47
C ALA A 124 -3.17 15.90 -0.02
N GLY A 125 -4.07 16.74 -0.54
CA GLY A 125 -4.36 16.81 -1.98
C GLY A 125 -3.13 17.23 -2.80
N ARG A 126 -2.39 18.24 -2.34
CA ARG A 126 -1.17 18.73 -3.01
C ARG A 126 -0.04 17.70 -3.01
N GLU A 127 0.23 17.08 -1.86
CA GLU A 127 1.33 16.11 -1.72
C GLU A 127 0.96 14.77 -2.36
N GLN A 128 -0.31 14.38 -2.36
CA GLN A 128 -0.79 13.24 -3.14
C GLN A 128 -0.58 13.44 -4.64
N TRP A 129 -0.85 14.64 -5.16
CA TRP A 129 -0.57 14.97 -6.56
C TRP A 129 0.92 14.81 -6.93
N ASN A 130 1.79 14.91 -5.92
CA ASN A 130 3.23 14.71 -6.03
C ASN A 130 3.67 13.34 -5.48
N ASP A 131 2.77 12.35 -5.46
CA ASP A 131 3.05 10.98 -5.07
C ASP A 131 3.57 10.82 -3.63
N GLY A 132 3.02 11.59 -2.68
CA GLY A 132 3.41 11.59 -1.27
C GLY A 132 3.25 10.26 -0.54
N SER A 133 2.27 9.44 -0.93
CA SER A 133 2.09 8.06 -0.42
C SER A 133 2.90 7.00 -1.18
N ASN A 134 3.55 7.36 -2.30
CA ASN A 134 4.34 6.45 -3.13
C ASN A 134 5.80 6.39 -2.66
N THR A 135 5.98 6.08 -1.39
CA THR A 135 7.28 6.04 -0.72
C THR A 135 8.01 4.74 -1.04
N LEU A 136 9.33 4.79 -1.26
CA LEU A 136 10.13 3.58 -1.48
C LEU A 136 10.86 3.20 -0.19
N ALA A 137 10.42 2.14 0.49
CA ALA A 137 11.17 1.56 1.60
C ALA A 137 12.39 0.78 1.08
N ILE A 138 13.59 1.18 1.45
CA ILE A 138 14.84 0.46 1.10
C ILE A 138 15.32 -0.46 2.22
N ALA A 139 14.88 -0.20 3.45
CA ALA A 139 14.97 -1.07 4.62
C ALA A 139 13.79 -0.74 5.55
N PRO A 140 13.44 -1.58 6.53
CA PRO A 140 12.40 -1.27 7.51
C PRO A 140 12.65 0.08 8.19
N GLY A 141 11.70 1.02 8.07
CA GLY A 141 11.82 2.37 8.63
C GLY A 141 12.78 3.31 7.88
N ILE A 142 13.38 2.90 6.75
CA ILE A 142 14.23 3.76 5.91
C ILE A 142 13.57 3.93 4.54
N VAL A 143 13.09 5.13 4.26
CA VAL A 143 12.28 5.44 3.08
C VAL A 143 12.94 6.48 2.20
N VAL A 144 12.71 6.37 0.89
CA VAL A 144 13.07 7.37 -0.11
C VAL A 144 11.80 8.11 -0.55
N THR A 145 11.81 9.43 -0.47
CA THR A 145 10.67 10.31 -0.80
C THR A 145 11.13 11.50 -1.65
N TYR A 146 10.17 12.26 -2.18
CA TYR A 146 10.48 13.54 -2.81
C TYR A 146 10.63 14.65 -1.77
N ASP A 147 11.59 15.55 -1.98
CA ASP A 147 11.85 16.74 -1.16
C ASP A 147 10.65 17.69 -1.04
N ARG A 148 9.79 17.75 -2.06
CA ARG A 148 8.63 18.65 -2.11
C ARG A 148 7.46 18.25 -1.20
N ASN A 149 7.46 17.04 -0.66
CA ASN A 149 6.39 16.52 0.21
C ASN A 149 6.74 16.76 1.68
N TYR A 150 7.09 18.01 2.00
CA TYR A 150 7.73 18.36 3.26
C TYR A 150 6.86 18.10 4.50
N VAL A 151 5.53 18.18 4.39
CA VAL A 151 4.65 17.89 5.54
C VAL A 151 4.61 16.40 5.82
N SER A 152 4.44 15.58 4.78
CA SER A 152 4.49 14.12 4.92
C SER A 152 5.86 13.64 5.39
N ASN A 153 6.95 14.22 4.85
CA ASN A 153 8.31 13.86 5.24
C ASN A 153 8.58 14.18 6.72
N GLU A 154 8.09 15.30 7.23
CA GLU A 154 8.25 15.64 8.64
C GLU A 154 7.46 14.69 9.54
N LEU A 155 6.20 14.40 9.18
CA LEU A 155 5.40 13.42 9.92
C LEU A 155 6.05 12.03 9.95
N LEU A 156 6.62 11.58 8.83
CA LEU A 156 7.37 10.32 8.79
C LEU A 156 8.56 10.33 9.78
N ARG A 157 9.26 11.46 9.93
CA ARG A 157 10.35 11.59 10.92
C ARG A 157 9.83 11.57 12.35
N GLU A 158 8.71 12.24 12.63
CA GLU A 158 8.06 12.23 13.94
C GLU A 158 7.63 10.81 14.35
N HIS A 159 7.26 9.98 13.38
CA HIS A 159 6.95 8.55 13.56
C HIS A 159 8.20 7.64 13.58
N GLY A 160 9.41 8.22 13.65
CA GLY A 160 10.66 7.49 13.84
C GLY A 160 11.31 6.96 12.56
N LEU A 161 10.81 7.30 11.37
CA LEU A 161 11.40 6.86 10.11
C LEU A 161 12.60 7.72 9.69
N LYS A 162 13.57 7.08 9.05
CA LYS A 162 14.66 7.76 8.34
C LYS A 162 14.21 8.09 6.91
N VAL A 163 14.01 9.38 6.65
CA VAL A 163 13.56 9.89 5.35
C VAL A 163 14.74 10.38 4.51
N LEU A 164 14.96 9.73 3.36
CA LEU A 164 15.95 10.07 2.36
C LEU A 164 15.28 10.81 1.20
N GLU A 165 15.50 12.11 1.12
CA GLU A 165 14.86 12.95 0.11
C GLU A 165 15.65 13.00 -1.19
N ILE A 166 14.94 12.91 -2.32
CA ILE A 166 15.49 13.18 -3.65
C ILE A 166 14.80 14.39 -4.27
N LYS A 167 15.55 15.13 -5.09
CA LYS A 167 15.03 16.30 -5.81
C LYS A 167 13.98 15.88 -6.82
N SER A 168 12.86 16.58 -6.81
CA SER A 168 11.64 16.19 -7.53
C SER A 168 11.28 17.08 -8.73
N GLY A 169 12.12 18.07 -9.08
CA GLY A 169 11.81 19.14 -10.03
C GLY A 169 11.31 18.68 -11.41
N GLU A 170 11.90 17.63 -11.99
CA GLU A 170 11.49 17.11 -13.31
C GLU A 170 10.74 15.78 -13.21
N LEU A 171 11.22 14.82 -12.42
CA LEU A 171 10.64 13.47 -12.36
C LEU A 171 9.19 13.46 -11.88
N SER A 172 8.84 14.33 -10.93
CA SER A 172 7.46 14.42 -10.42
C SER A 172 6.44 14.88 -11.48
N ARG A 173 6.88 15.50 -12.58
CA ARG A 173 6.00 15.86 -13.70
C ARG A 173 5.40 14.62 -14.38
N GLY A 174 6.07 13.48 -14.27
CA GLY A 174 5.60 12.18 -14.73
C GLY A 174 4.51 11.55 -13.86
N ARG A 175 4.16 12.16 -12.71
CA ARG A 175 3.17 11.64 -11.75
C ARG A 175 3.52 10.22 -11.25
N GLY A 176 4.75 10.08 -10.79
CA GLY A 176 5.22 8.88 -10.11
C GLY A 176 6.26 9.22 -9.05
N GLY A 177 6.16 8.56 -7.89
CA GLY A 177 7.12 8.65 -6.80
C GLY A 177 8.34 7.74 -6.98
N PRO A 178 9.26 7.73 -6.00
CA PRO A 178 10.42 6.84 -5.99
C PRO A 178 10.04 5.35 -6.16
N ARG A 179 8.90 4.92 -5.62
CA ARG A 179 8.45 3.53 -5.72
C ARG A 179 8.03 3.17 -7.15
N CYS A 180 7.29 4.05 -7.84
CA CYS A 180 6.92 3.88 -9.25
C CYS A 180 8.13 3.75 -10.20
N MET A 181 9.27 4.34 -9.85
CA MET A 181 10.52 4.28 -10.63
C MET A 181 11.38 3.05 -10.32
N SER A 182 10.89 2.14 -9.48
CA SER A 182 11.67 1.01 -8.96
C SER A 182 10.94 -0.32 -9.14
N CYS A 183 11.71 -1.40 -9.31
CA CYS A 183 11.20 -2.77 -9.31
C CYS A 183 12.21 -3.64 -8.54
N PRO A 184 12.01 -3.86 -7.22
CA PRO A 184 12.93 -4.66 -6.43
C PRO A 184 13.02 -6.09 -7.00
N ILE A 185 14.25 -6.54 -7.28
CA ILE A 185 14.52 -7.90 -7.77
C ILE A 185 14.81 -8.85 -6.60
N VAL A 186 15.54 -8.37 -5.60
CA VAL A 186 15.89 -9.11 -4.38
C VAL A 186 15.76 -8.17 -3.19
N ARG A 187 15.18 -8.68 -2.09
CA ARG A 187 15.20 -8.09 -0.76
C ARG A 187 15.59 -9.19 0.22
N GLU A 188 16.26 -8.82 1.31
CA GLU A 188 16.54 -9.77 2.39
C GLU A 188 15.23 -10.20 3.06
N ASP A 189 15.19 -11.45 3.51
CA ASP A 189 14.06 -11.97 4.27
C ASP A 189 13.95 -11.24 5.61
N ILE A 190 12.71 -10.96 6.01
CA ILE A 190 12.41 -10.38 7.32
C ILE A 190 12.43 -11.53 8.35
N CYS A 191 13.29 -11.40 9.36
CA CYS A 191 13.37 -12.32 10.50
C CYS A 191 12.21 -12.11 11.49
#